data_AF-A0A956U1N5-F1
#
_entry.id   AF-A0A956U1N5-F1
#
_cell.length_a   1.000
_cell.length_b   1.000
_cell.length_c   1.000
_cell.angle_alpha   90.00
_cell.angle_beta   90.00
_cell.angle_gamma   90.00
#
_symmetry.space_group_name_H-M   'P 1'
#
loop_
_entity.id
_entity.type
_entity.pdbx_description
1 polymer ?
#
loop_
_entity_poly.entity_id
_entity_poly.type
_entity_poly.pdbx_seq_one_letter_code
_entity_poly.pdbx_strand_id
1 'polypeptide(L)'
;TDKVIGYELRSAPPIPFDAKYTRELGYSAVKFLLGGGTGALITIQNGKMVPIDFSELIDSVKDRARIRFVDVQTEAYEVADKYMIKLRENDLTDRKKLAALAKAANMKPAEFKSYFSQAVY
;
A
#
# COMPACT_ATOMS: atom_id res chain seq x y z
N THR A 1 -4.66 13.20 -22.94
CA THR A 1 -5.61 12.38 -22.16
C THR A 1 -4.83 11.66 -21.09
N ASP A 2 -5.31 11.69 -19.86
CA ASP A 2 -4.66 10.97 -18.76
C ASP A 2 -4.66 9.47 -19.04
N LYS A 3 -3.53 8.81 -18.79
CA LYS A 3 -3.40 7.37 -18.98
C LYS A 3 -3.70 6.67 -17.65
N VAL A 4 -4.77 5.87 -17.61
CA VAL A 4 -5.04 5.00 -16.47
C VAL A 4 -4.11 3.79 -16.57
N ILE A 5 -3.11 3.75 -15.69
CA ILE A 5 -2.15 2.64 -15.61
C ILE A 5 -2.73 1.53 -14.73
N GLY A 6 -2.77 0.29 -15.23
CA GLY A 6 -3.16 -0.85 -14.42
C GLY A 6 -3.10 -2.19 -15.16
N TYR A 7 -3.81 -2.32 -16.29
CA TYR A 7 -3.84 -3.57 -17.06
C TYR A 7 -2.46 -3.95 -17.57
N GLU A 8 -1.69 -2.97 -18.07
CA GLU A 8 -0.33 -3.20 -18.57
C GLU A 8 0.62 -3.71 -17.48
N LEU A 9 0.39 -3.33 -16.21
CA LEU A 9 1.22 -3.77 -15.10
C LEU A 9 0.79 -5.16 -14.59
N ARG A 10 -0.52 -5.45 -14.56
CA ARG A 10 -1.05 -6.74 -14.08
C ARG A 10 -0.76 -7.90 -15.03
N SER A 11 -0.60 -7.62 -16.32
CA SER A 11 -0.35 -8.62 -17.35
C SER A 11 1.11 -8.62 -17.83
N ALA A 12 1.98 -7.86 -17.18
CA ALA A 12 3.41 -7.92 -17.47
C ALA A 12 4.00 -9.28 -17.06
N PRO A 13 5.01 -9.78 -17.79
CA PRO A 13 5.77 -10.95 -17.35
C PRO A 13 6.37 -10.75 -15.95
N PRO A 14 6.41 -11.78 -15.10
CA PRO A 14 6.97 -11.66 -13.75
C PRO A 14 8.46 -11.37 -13.80
N ILE A 15 8.95 -10.53 -12.89
CA ILE A 15 10.39 -10.34 -12.70
C ILE A 15 11.01 -11.59 -12.04
N PRO A 16 12.35 -11.75 -12.03
CA PRO A 16 12.99 -12.93 -11.44
C PRO A 16 12.60 -13.21 -9.98
N PHE A 17 12.39 -12.14 -9.19
CA PHE A 17 11.91 -12.26 -7.82
C PHE A 17 10.53 -12.94 -7.76
N ASP A 18 9.55 -12.42 -8.50
CA ASP A 18 8.18 -12.97 -8.52
C ASP A 18 8.15 -14.41 -9.02
N ALA A 19 8.93 -14.72 -10.07
CA ALA A 19 9.02 -16.07 -10.63
C ALA A 19 9.62 -17.08 -9.63
N LYS A 20 10.61 -16.68 -8.84
CA LYS A 20 11.16 -17.50 -7.75
C LYS A 20 10.16 -17.64 -6.60
N TYR A 21 9.62 -16.52 -6.13
CA TYR A 21 8.73 -16.46 -4.98
C TYR A 21 7.46 -17.30 -5.21
N THR A 22 6.82 -17.17 -6.36
CA THR A 22 5.61 -17.93 -6.72
C THR A 22 5.88 -19.43 -6.88
N ARG A 23 7.06 -19.81 -7.38
CA ARG A 23 7.50 -21.22 -7.43
C ARG A 23 7.65 -21.81 -6.03
N GLU A 24 8.26 -21.07 -5.12
CA GLU A 24 8.42 -21.48 -3.72
C GLU A 24 7.08 -21.60 -2.99
N LEU A 25 6.15 -20.67 -3.25
CA LEU A 25 4.77 -20.74 -2.74
C LEU A 25 4.05 -21.99 -3.24
N GLY A 26 4.10 -22.26 -4.55
CA GLY A 26 3.45 -23.42 -5.15
C GLY A 26 3.99 -24.75 -4.59
N TYR A 27 5.32 -24.90 -4.53
CA TYR A 27 5.95 -26.09 -3.93
C TYR A 27 5.54 -26.26 -2.45
N SER A 28 5.58 -25.16 -1.69
CA SER A 28 5.21 -25.15 -0.28
C SER A 28 3.74 -25.54 -0.05
N ALA A 29 2.83 -25.08 -0.92
CA ALA A 29 1.42 -25.45 -0.85
C ALA A 29 1.20 -26.95 -1.11
N VAL A 30 1.84 -27.52 -2.12
CA VAL A 30 1.78 -28.96 -2.37
C VAL A 30 2.33 -29.74 -1.19
N LYS A 31 3.48 -29.34 -0.65
CA LYS A 31 4.09 -29.98 0.53
C LYS A 31 3.17 -29.92 1.76
N PHE A 32 2.50 -28.79 2.00
CA PHE A 32 1.55 -28.63 3.11
C PHE A 32 0.36 -29.57 2.99
N LEU A 33 -0.25 -29.64 1.79
CA LEU A 33 -1.39 -30.53 1.51
C LEU A 33 -1.00 -32.01 1.65
N LEU A 34 0.16 -32.41 1.11
CA LEU A 34 0.67 -33.78 1.24
C LEU A 34 0.99 -34.16 2.69
N GLY A 35 1.32 -33.18 3.53
CA GLY A 35 1.49 -33.37 4.97
C GLY A 35 0.17 -33.45 5.76
N GLY A 36 -0.99 -33.42 5.08
CA GLY A 36 -2.31 -33.45 5.71
C GLY A 36 -2.85 -32.08 6.15
N GLY A 37 -2.15 -30.99 5.82
CA GLY A 37 -2.63 -29.63 6.07
C GLY A 37 -3.83 -29.27 5.19
N THR A 38 -4.68 -28.36 5.67
CA THR A 38 -5.83 -27.83 4.93
C THR A 38 -6.21 -26.44 5.45
N GLY A 39 -7.04 -25.69 4.70
CA GLY A 39 -7.69 -24.48 5.22
C GLY A 39 -6.77 -23.29 5.53
N ALA A 40 -5.62 -23.18 4.87
CA ALA A 40 -4.64 -22.13 5.15
C ALA A 40 -4.13 -21.42 3.89
N LEU A 41 -3.79 -20.14 4.03
CA LEU A 41 -2.98 -19.39 3.08
C LEU A 41 -1.50 -19.68 3.32
N ILE A 42 -0.79 -20.10 2.28
CA ILE A 42 0.64 -20.36 2.36
C ILE A 42 1.41 -19.05 2.21
N THR A 43 2.28 -18.77 3.17
CA THR A 43 3.20 -17.62 3.12
C THR A 43 4.64 -18.08 3.26
N ILE A 44 5.59 -17.27 2.78
CA ILE A 44 7.02 -17.45 3.06
C ILE A 44 7.47 -16.26 3.90
N GLN A 45 7.90 -16.51 5.13
CA GLN A 45 8.38 -15.50 6.07
C GLN A 45 9.83 -15.81 6.42
N ASN A 46 10.74 -14.87 6.19
CA ASN A 46 12.19 -15.04 6.41
C ASN A 46 12.73 -16.36 5.80
N GLY A 47 12.28 -16.69 4.59
CA GLY A 47 12.68 -17.89 3.84
C GLY A 47 12.07 -19.21 4.32
N LYS A 48 11.13 -19.17 5.29
CA LYS A 48 10.44 -20.36 5.79
C LYS A 48 8.97 -20.35 5.39
N MET A 49 8.44 -21.52 5.05
CA MET A 49 7.00 -21.71 4.86
C MET A 49 6.29 -21.54 6.21
N VAL A 50 5.31 -20.63 6.24
CA VAL A 50 4.44 -20.37 7.39
C VAL A 50 2.99 -20.37 6.88
N PRO A 51 2.18 -21.38 7.24
CA PRO A 51 0.76 -21.37 6.91
C PRO A 51 0.02 -20.40 7.84
N ILE A 52 -0.96 -19.68 7.31
CA ILE A 52 -1.87 -18.84 8.10
C ILE A 52 -3.28 -19.36 7.89
N ASP A 53 -3.96 -19.77 8.96
CA ASP A 53 -5.30 -20.34 8.86
C ASP A 53 -6.31 -19.32 8.31
N PHE A 54 -7.26 -19.79 7.50
CA PHE A 54 -8.29 -18.90 6.97
C PHE A 54 -9.16 -18.29 8.07
N SER A 55 -9.32 -18.95 9.22
CA SER A 55 -10.00 -18.40 10.39
C SER A 55 -9.34 -17.13 10.94
N GLU A 56 -8.03 -16.96 10.75
CA GLU A 56 -7.31 -15.74 11.15
C GLU A 56 -7.48 -14.62 10.12
N LEU A 57 -7.67 -14.97 8.85
CA LEU A 57 -7.74 -14.04 7.73
C LEU A 57 -9.15 -13.54 7.42
N ILE A 58 -10.17 -14.36 7.70
CA ILE A 58 -11.57 -14.04 7.43
C ILE A 58 -12.17 -13.24 8.60
N ASP A 59 -12.90 -12.19 8.27
CA ASP A 59 -13.79 -11.50 9.20
C ASP A 59 -15.08 -12.33 9.30
N SER A 60 -15.30 -12.98 10.43
CA SER A 60 -16.45 -13.87 10.66
C SER A 60 -17.81 -13.15 10.64
N VAL A 61 -17.82 -11.82 10.80
CA VAL A 61 -19.05 -11.02 10.76
C VAL A 61 -19.35 -10.58 9.32
N LYS A 62 -18.31 -10.26 8.54
CA LYS A 62 -18.46 -9.74 7.17
C LYS A 62 -18.31 -10.79 6.07
N ASP A 63 -18.00 -12.03 6.46
CA ASP A 63 -17.75 -13.18 5.58
C ASP A 63 -16.80 -12.85 4.40
N ARG A 64 -15.74 -12.10 4.70
CA ARG A 64 -14.74 -11.68 3.72
C ARG A 64 -13.37 -11.57 4.36
N ALA A 65 -12.32 -11.66 3.54
CA ALA A 65 -10.96 -11.43 4.01
C ALA A 65 -10.80 -10.04 4.63
N ARG A 66 -10.09 -9.97 5.75
CA ARG A 66 -9.73 -8.70 6.40
C ARG A 66 -8.80 -7.92 5.47
N ILE A 67 -9.14 -6.65 5.25
CA ILE A 67 -8.27 -5.74 4.50
C ILE A 67 -7.18 -5.26 5.43
N ARG A 68 -5.92 -5.56 5.09
CA ARG A 68 -4.76 -5.02 5.79
C ARG A 68 -4.39 -3.67 5.19
N PHE A 69 -4.69 -2.61 5.92
CA PHE A 69 -4.23 -1.26 5.57
C PHE A 69 -2.74 -1.09 5.84
N VAL A 70 -2.15 -0.05 5.25
CA VAL A 70 -0.79 0.38 5.58
C VAL A 70 -0.75 0.78 7.04
N ASP A 71 0.22 0.24 7.77
CA ASP A 71 0.46 0.65 9.15
C ASP A 71 1.30 1.93 9.17
N VAL A 72 0.63 3.04 9.50
CA VAL A 72 1.22 4.37 9.53
C VAL A 72 2.07 4.64 10.79
N GLN A 73 2.14 3.68 11.71
CA GLN A 73 2.93 3.79 12.95
C GLN A 73 4.32 3.14 12.83
N THR A 74 4.62 2.52 11.69
CA THR A 74 5.94 1.89 11.45
C THR A 74 7.03 2.92 11.17
N GLU A 75 8.27 2.63 11.55
CA GLU A 75 9.42 3.48 11.28
C GLU A 75 9.65 3.64 9.77
N ALA A 76 9.39 2.59 8.99
CA ALA A 76 9.47 2.65 7.53
C ALA A 76 8.47 3.66 6.95
N TYR A 77 7.24 3.69 7.49
CA TYR A 77 6.25 4.68 7.10
C TYR A 77 6.65 6.08 7.57
N GLU A 78 7.15 6.23 8.80
CA GLU A 78 7.63 7.52 9.31
C GLU A 78 8.73 8.09 8.41
N VAL A 79 9.75 7.30 8.07
CA VAL A 79 10.81 7.70 7.15
C VAL A 79 10.22 8.11 5.81
N ALA A 80 9.37 7.28 5.21
CA ALA A 80 8.72 7.61 3.94
C ALA A 80 7.95 8.93 4.03
N ASP A 81 7.16 9.14 5.09
CA ASP A 81 6.42 10.37 5.35
C ASP A 81 7.34 11.59 5.36
N LYS A 82 8.49 11.53 6.07
CA LYS A 82 9.45 12.65 6.13
C LYS A 82 10.03 13.03 4.77
N TYR A 83 10.21 12.06 3.87
CA TYR A 83 10.79 12.28 2.53
C TYR A 83 9.75 12.49 1.42
N MET A 84 8.46 12.25 1.68
CA MET A 84 7.40 12.50 0.70
C MET A 84 7.29 14.00 0.37
N ILE A 85 7.27 14.32 -0.92
CA ILE A 85 6.86 15.63 -1.42
C ILE A 85 5.34 15.69 -1.30
N LYS A 86 4.84 16.30 -0.23
CA LYS A 86 3.41 16.51 0.01
C LYS A 86 3.14 17.81 0.74
N LEU A 87 1.91 18.32 0.64
CA LEU A 87 1.47 19.46 1.42
C LEU A 87 1.40 19.10 2.91
N ARG A 88 1.91 19.99 3.75
CA ARG A 88 1.79 19.94 5.21
C ARG A 88 0.92 21.08 5.70
N GLU A 89 0.45 20.98 6.93
CA GLU A 89 -0.35 22.04 7.56
C GLU A 89 0.38 23.39 7.54
N ASN A 90 1.68 23.38 7.85
CA ASN A 90 2.51 24.57 7.82
C ASN A 90 2.57 25.25 6.42
N ASP A 91 2.41 24.48 5.35
CA ASP A 91 2.41 25.03 3.98
C ASP A 91 1.11 25.80 3.69
N LEU A 92 0.03 25.52 4.42
CA LEU A 92 -1.26 26.21 4.33
C LEU A 92 -1.47 27.29 5.40
N THR A 93 -0.72 27.26 6.50
CA THR A 93 -0.82 28.26 7.58
C THR A 93 0.22 29.36 7.46
N ASP A 94 1.43 29.08 6.97
CA ASP A 94 2.44 30.10 6.69
C ASP A 94 2.04 30.92 5.45
N ARG A 95 1.81 32.22 5.66
CA ARG A 95 1.34 33.14 4.60
C ARG A 95 2.30 33.22 3.41
N LYS A 96 3.61 33.16 3.64
CA LYS A 96 4.62 33.25 2.58
C LYS A 96 4.64 31.97 1.75
N LYS A 97 4.61 30.81 2.41
CA LYS A 97 4.57 29.51 1.72
C LYS A 97 3.27 29.35 0.93
N LEU A 98 2.14 29.64 1.55
CA LEU A 98 0.83 29.57 0.90
C LEU A 98 0.78 30.48 -0.33
N ALA A 99 1.30 31.71 -0.25
CA ALA A 99 1.34 32.62 -1.39
C ALA A 99 2.23 32.09 -2.53
N ALA A 100 3.38 31.49 -2.20
CA ALA A 100 4.27 30.89 -3.19
C ALA A 100 3.63 29.68 -3.90
N LEU A 101 3.00 28.78 -3.13
CA LEU A 101 2.30 27.61 -3.66
C LEU A 101 1.08 28.00 -4.50
N ALA A 102 0.27 28.93 -4.02
CA ALA A 102 -0.89 29.44 -4.76
C ALA A 102 -0.47 30.12 -6.07
N LYS A 103 0.63 30.88 -6.06
CA LYS A 103 1.20 31.46 -7.28
C LYS A 103 1.66 30.39 -8.27
N ALA A 104 2.35 29.35 -7.80
CA ALA A 104 2.79 28.24 -8.65
C ALA A 104 1.61 27.47 -9.27
N ALA A 105 0.50 27.36 -8.53
CA ALA A 105 -0.74 26.76 -9.01
C ALA A 105 -1.66 27.72 -9.80
N ASN A 106 -1.27 28.98 -9.98
CA ASN A 106 -2.08 30.04 -10.60
C ASN A 106 -3.47 30.24 -9.92
N MET A 107 -3.50 30.23 -8.59
CA MET A 107 -4.70 30.42 -7.77
C MET A 107 -4.53 31.57 -6.78
N LYS A 108 -5.65 32.10 -6.24
CA LYS A 108 -5.57 32.96 -5.06
C LYS A 108 -5.26 32.12 -3.82
N PRO A 109 -4.53 32.66 -2.82
CA PRO A 109 -4.18 31.93 -1.59
C PRO A 109 -5.38 31.29 -0.87
N ALA A 110 -6.51 31.99 -0.81
CA ALA A 110 -7.73 31.48 -0.17
C ALA A 110 -8.36 30.30 -0.94
N GLU A 111 -8.37 30.38 -2.28
CA GLU A 111 -8.88 29.33 -3.16
C GLU A 111 -7.98 28.09 -3.09
N PHE A 112 -6.65 28.28 -3.13
CA PHE A 112 -5.68 27.20 -2.96
C PHE A 112 -5.88 26.49 -1.62
N LYS A 113 -5.95 27.24 -0.52
CA LYS A 113 -6.15 26.67 0.81
C LYS A 113 -7.46 25.91 0.90
N SER A 114 -8.55 26.46 0.38
CA SER A 114 -9.85 25.79 0.38
C SER A 114 -9.79 24.47 -0.38
N TYR A 115 -9.20 24.46 -1.57
CA TYR A 115 -9.15 23.30 -2.45
C TYR A 115 -8.26 22.18 -1.89
N PHE A 116 -7.06 22.51 -1.40
CA PHE A 116 -6.06 21.52 -0.99
C PHE A 116 -6.09 21.17 0.49
N SER A 117 -6.94 21.80 1.30
CA SER A 117 -7.07 21.49 2.74
C SER A 117 -7.36 20.02 3.02
N GLN A 118 -8.13 19.34 2.17
CA GLN A 118 -8.45 17.91 2.31
C GLN A 118 -7.26 16.97 2.03
N ALA A 119 -6.21 17.47 1.40
CA ALA A 119 -5.01 16.70 1.09
C ALA A 119 -3.96 16.76 2.21
N VAL A 120 -4.18 17.59 3.24
CA VAL A 120 -3.32 17.71 4.40
C VAL A 120 -3.90 16.86 5.53
N TYR A 121 -3.11 15.90 5.99
CA TYR A 121 -3.38 15.01 7.13
C TYR A 121 -2.39 15.28 8.25
#